data_AF-A0A3T0L1W3-F1
#
_entry.id   AF-A0A3T0L1W3-F1
#
_cell.length_a   1.000
_cell.length_b   1.000
_cell.length_c   1.000
_cell.angle_alpha   90.00
_cell.angle_beta   90.00
_cell.angle_gamma   90.00
#
_symmetry.space_group_name_H-M   'P 1'
#
loop_
_entity.id
_entity.type
_entity.pdbx_description
1 polymer ?
#
loop_
_entity_poly.entity_id
_entity_poly.type
_entity_poly.pdbx_seq_one_letter_code
_entity_poly.pdbx_strand_id
1 'polypeptide(L)'
;MKVTRLLLLLVFVSSLFALSPYVKGYRDYIRYIKYSSGRELKSPYLLRKLNIVTPEELNKYFENNATLLLKKVEKINPKIAEGIKKIIKKGDLKDLKVFWNSIINGKIPPG
;
A
#
# COMPACT_ATOMS: atom_id res chain seq x y z
N MET A 1 -43.09 -24.20 -12.41
CA MET A 1 -41.66 -24.37 -12.07
C MET A 1 -40.75 -23.73 -13.12
N LYS A 2 -40.51 -22.41 -13.11
CA LYS A 2 -39.53 -21.79 -14.05
C LYS A 2 -38.73 -20.61 -13.49
N VAL A 3 -38.89 -20.25 -12.20
CA VAL A 3 -38.21 -19.07 -11.62
C VAL A 3 -37.05 -19.45 -10.70
N THR A 4 -37.01 -20.69 -10.20
CA THR A 4 -35.97 -21.16 -9.28
C THR A 4 -34.61 -21.42 -9.94
N ARG A 5 -34.55 -21.61 -11.26
CA ARG A 5 -33.27 -21.86 -11.96
C ARG A 5 -32.52 -20.57 -12.33
N LEU A 6 -33.20 -19.42 -12.46
CA LEU A 6 -32.56 -18.14 -12.80
C LEU A 6 -31.97 -17.42 -11.58
N LEU A 7 -32.58 -17.59 -10.40
CA LEU A 7 -32.08 -16.98 -9.16
C LEU A 7 -30.78 -17.61 -8.65
N LEU A 8 -30.54 -18.90 -8.92
CA LEU A 8 -29.29 -19.57 -8.54
C LEU A 8 -28.08 -19.17 -9.41
N LEU A 9 -28.30 -18.60 -10.59
CA LEU A 9 -27.23 -18.16 -11.50
C LEU A 9 -26.72 -16.74 -11.20
N LEU A 10 -27.52 -15.91 -10.52
CA LEU A 10 -27.12 -14.55 -10.15
C LEU A 10 -26.24 -14.49 -8.89
N VAL A 11 -26.32 -15.50 -8.01
CA VAL A 11 -25.56 -15.54 -6.76
C VAL A 11 -24.07 -15.85 -6.99
N PHE A 12 -23.69 -16.32 -8.18
CA PHE A 12 -22.30 -16.69 -8.50
C PHE A 12 -21.47 -15.56 -9.12
N VAL A 13 -22.06 -14.44 -9.52
CA VAL A 13 -21.35 -13.35 -10.21
C VAL A 13 -20.83 -12.27 -9.25
N SER A 14 -21.16 -12.34 -7.96
CA SER A 14 -20.43 -11.57 -6.95
C SER A 14 -19.10 -12.25 -6.62
N SER A 15 -18.30 -12.57 -7.64
CA SER A 15 -16.88 -12.84 -7.42
C SER A 15 -16.30 -11.56 -6.83
N LEU A 16 -16.13 -11.57 -5.51
CA LEU A 16 -15.29 -10.66 -4.76
C LEU A 16 -14.01 -10.45 -5.57
N PHE A 17 -13.90 -9.34 -6.31
CA PHE A 17 -12.67 -9.01 -7.00
C PHE A 17 -11.62 -8.79 -5.91
N ALA A 18 -10.86 -9.84 -5.61
CA ALA A 18 -9.72 -9.76 -4.74
C ALA A 18 -8.74 -8.78 -5.40
N LEU A 19 -8.75 -7.54 -4.91
CA LEU A 19 -7.82 -6.52 -5.39
C LEU A 19 -6.40 -7.06 -5.24
N SER A 20 -5.59 -6.90 -6.29
CA SER A 20 -4.21 -7.35 -6.23
C SER A 20 -3.45 -6.64 -5.10
N PRO A 21 -2.44 -7.28 -4.50
CA PRO A 21 -1.60 -6.67 -3.46
C PRO A 21 -1.06 -5.28 -3.84
N TYR A 22 -0.68 -5.11 -5.11
CA TYR A 22 -0.28 -3.81 -5.66
C TYR A 22 -1.37 -2.75 -5.52
N VAL A 23 -2.61 -3.06 -5.90
CA VAL A 23 -3.73 -2.10 -5.86
C VAL A 23 -4.12 -1.77 -4.43
N LYS A 24 -4.11 -2.77 -3.53
CA LYS A 24 -4.34 -2.55 -2.10
C LYS A 24 -3.29 -1.62 -1.51
N GLY A 25 -2.01 -1.94 -1.73
CA GLY A 25 -0.89 -1.11 -1.28
C GLY A 25 -0.93 0.32 -1.80
N TYR A 26 -1.30 0.51 -3.07
CA TYR A 26 -1.55 1.84 -3.64
C TYR A 26 -2.69 2.57 -2.92
N ARG A 27 -3.85 1.92 -2.73
CA ARG A 27 -5.00 2.55 -2.05
C ARG A 27 -4.67 2.95 -0.61
N ASP A 28 -3.96 2.12 0.12
CA ASP A 28 -3.54 2.44 1.49
C ASP A 28 -2.48 3.53 1.52
N TYR A 29 -1.54 3.52 0.58
CA TYR A 29 -0.60 4.62 0.40
C TYR A 29 -1.34 5.95 0.18
N ILE A 30 -2.30 5.98 -0.74
CA ILE A 30 -3.10 7.17 -1.02
C ILE A 30 -3.84 7.64 0.24
N ARG A 31 -4.57 6.72 0.87
CA ARG A 31 -5.46 7.02 2.00
C ARG A 31 -4.73 7.47 3.25
N TYR A 32 -3.58 6.86 3.55
CA TYR A 32 -2.90 7.04 4.84
C TYR A 32 -1.57 7.77 4.76
N ILE A 33 -0.94 7.86 3.58
CA ILE A 33 0.39 8.46 3.42
C ILE A 33 0.34 9.69 2.49
N LYS A 34 -0.15 9.56 1.25
CA LYS A 34 -0.14 10.66 0.25
C LYS A 34 -0.84 11.91 0.78
N TYR A 35 -2.04 11.75 1.32
CA TYR A 35 -2.87 12.88 1.75
C TYR A 35 -2.72 13.23 3.23
N SER A 36 -2.11 12.35 4.05
CA SER A 36 -1.94 12.63 5.48
C SER A 36 -0.90 13.72 5.75
N SER A 37 0.08 13.89 4.86
CA SER A 37 1.11 14.92 5.00
C SER A 37 0.67 16.37 4.73
N GLY A 38 -0.59 16.61 4.34
CA GLY A 38 -1.10 17.95 3.99
C GLY A 38 -0.58 18.52 2.66
N ARG A 39 0.22 17.74 1.94
CA ARG A 39 0.68 17.96 0.55
C ARG A 39 0.63 16.61 -0.17
N GLU A 40 0.39 16.62 -1.48
CA GLU A 40 0.43 15.42 -2.31
C GLU A 40 1.83 14.81 -2.34
N LEU A 41 2.09 13.88 -1.42
CA LEU A 41 3.35 13.17 -1.39
C LEU A 41 3.33 12.05 -2.42
N LYS A 42 4.12 12.19 -3.50
CA LYS A 42 4.28 11.14 -4.49
C LYS A 42 5.17 10.02 -3.96
N SER A 43 4.79 8.76 -4.18
CA SER A 43 5.54 7.61 -3.67
C SER A 43 7.01 7.56 -4.13
N PRO A 44 7.35 7.84 -5.41
CA PRO A 44 8.75 7.93 -5.83
C PRO A 44 9.55 9.03 -5.11
N TYR A 45 8.90 10.12 -4.71
CA TYR A 45 9.57 11.18 -3.95
C TYR A 45 9.85 10.74 -2.51
N LEU A 46 8.90 10.05 -1.85
CA LEU A 46 9.14 9.51 -0.51
C LEU A 46 10.24 8.45 -0.49
N LEU A 47 10.24 7.51 -1.45
CA LEU A 47 11.27 6.48 -1.57
C LEU A 47 12.68 7.09 -1.74
N ARG A 48 12.80 8.12 -2.59
CA ARG A 48 14.06 8.88 -2.72
C ARG A 48 14.47 9.57 -1.42
N LYS A 49 13.54 10.20 -0.71
CA LYS A 49 13.84 10.85 0.58
C LYS A 49 14.29 9.87 1.67
N LEU A 50 13.88 8.61 1.55
CA LEU A 50 14.30 7.52 2.43
C LEU A 50 15.60 6.84 1.98
N ASN A 51 16.18 7.24 0.83
CA ASN A 51 17.28 6.56 0.17
C ASN A 51 16.96 5.06 -0.03
N ILE A 52 15.78 4.78 -0.58
CA ILE A 52 15.36 3.43 -0.98
C ILE A 52 15.32 3.42 -2.50
N VAL A 53 16.33 2.79 -3.10
CA VAL A 53 16.52 2.70 -4.54
C VAL A 53 16.50 1.25 -5.02
N THR A 54 16.79 0.29 -4.14
CA THR A 54 16.78 -1.15 -4.50
C THR A 54 15.76 -1.97 -3.71
N PRO A 55 15.34 -3.15 -4.24
CA PRO A 55 14.49 -4.08 -3.50
C PRO A 55 15.10 -4.57 -2.18
N GLU A 56 16.43 -4.73 -2.12
CA GLU A 56 17.15 -5.19 -0.92
C GLU A 56 17.09 -4.12 0.17
N GLU A 57 17.29 -2.86 -0.18
CA GLU A 57 17.11 -1.74 0.74
C GLU A 57 15.68 -1.70 1.25
N LEU A 58 14.70 -1.80 0.35
CA LEU A 58 13.29 -1.85 0.71
C LEU A 58 13.00 -2.96 1.73
N ASN A 59 13.56 -4.16 1.53
CA ASN A 59 13.40 -5.28 2.45
C ASN A 59 13.86 -4.92 3.87
N LYS A 60 15.05 -4.32 4.01
CA LYS A 60 15.60 -3.88 5.32
C LYS A 60 14.67 -2.91 6.05
N TYR A 61 13.99 -2.02 5.32
CA TYR A 61 13.05 -1.08 5.92
C TYR A 61 11.76 -1.73 6.41
N PHE A 62 11.37 -2.88 5.85
CA PHE A 62 10.14 -3.59 6.18
C PHE A 62 10.34 -4.74 7.17
N GLU A 63 11.57 -5.11 7.49
CA GLU A 63 11.91 -6.03 8.56
C GLU A 63 11.40 -5.54 9.92
N ASN A 64 11.18 -6.47 10.86
CA ASN A 64 10.77 -6.18 12.24
C ASN A 64 9.56 -5.22 12.29
N ASN A 65 8.49 -5.53 11.56
CA ASN A 65 7.28 -4.71 11.44
C ASN A 65 7.57 -3.25 11.04
N ALA A 66 8.54 -3.05 10.14
CA ALA A 66 8.95 -1.76 9.62
C ALA A 66 9.43 -0.76 10.69
N THR A 67 10.01 -1.24 11.79
CA THR A 67 10.52 -0.38 12.88
C THR A 67 11.54 0.65 12.38
N LEU A 68 12.45 0.24 11.47
CA LEU A 68 13.43 1.14 10.86
C LEU A 68 12.77 2.22 10.01
N LEU A 69 11.78 1.84 9.19
CA LEU A 69 11.01 2.75 8.36
C LEU A 69 10.31 3.80 9.22
N LEU A 70 9.61 3.37 10.28
CA LEU A 70 8.91 4.26 11.20
C LEU A 70 9.86 5.31 11.80
N LYS A 71 11.03 4.90 12.31
CA LYS A 71 12.02 5.83 12.85
C LYS A 71 12.50 6.87 11.82
N LYS A 72 12.68 6.47 10.56
CA LYS A 72 13.10 7.42 9.51
C LYS A 72 11.97 8.35 9.09
N VAL A 73 10.76 7.82 8.86
CA VAL A 73 9.64 8.65 8.42
C VAL A 73 9.16 9.60 9.51
N GLU A 74 9.29 9.27 10.79
CA GLU A 74 8.91 10.14 11.91
C GLU A 74 9.77 11.41 11.94
N LYS A 75 11.06 11.29 11.62
CA LYS A 75 11.98 12.45 11.44
C LYS A 75 11.63 13.30 10.22
N ILE A 76 11.01 12.70 9.19
CA ILE A 76 10.61 13.40 7.97
C ILE A 76 9.28 14.14 8.18
N ASN A 77 8.28 13.41 8.67
CA ASN A 77 6.95 13.90 8.97
C ASN A 77 6.22 12.88 9.87
N PRO A 78 5.82 13.24 11.10
CA PRO A 78 5.14 12.33 12.01
C PRO A 78 3.82 11.78 11.46
N LYS A 79 3.11 12.52 10.61
CA LYS A 79 1.86 12.05 9.98
C LYS A 79 2.06 10.88 9.02
N ILE A 80 3.22 10.80 8.37
CA ILE A 80 3.57 9.64 7.53
C ILE A 80 3.78 8.40 8.42
N ALA A 81 4.47 8.58 9.56
CA ALA A 81 4.67 7.50 10.52
C ALA A 81 3.34 6.99 11.08
N GLU A 82 2.39 7.87 11.40
CA GLU A 82 1.03 7.49 11.79
C GLU A 82 0.30 6.73 10.67
N GLY A 83 0.44 7.18 9.42
CA GLY A 83 -0.11 6.48 8.26
C GLY A 83 0.39 5.05 8.14
N ILE A 84 1.71 4.85 8.28
CA ILE A 84 2.33 3.52 8.25
C ILE A 84 1.90 2.69 9.46
N LYS A 85 1.81 3.27 10.67
CA LYS A 85 1.28 2.58 11.86
C LYS A 85 -0.15 2.07 11.63
N LYS A 86 -1.01 2.85 10.97
CA LYS A 86 -2.38 2.43 10.60
C LYS A 86 -2.38 1.25 9.63
N ILE A 87 -1.49 1.27 8.62
CA ILE A 87 -1.34 0.17 7.66
C ILE A 87 -0.86 -1.12 8.37
N ILE A 88 0.12 -1.01 9.27
CA ILE A 88 0.60 -2.15 10.08
C ILE A 88 -0.54 -2.72 10.92
N LYS A 89 -1.30 -1.88 11.63
CA LYS A 89 -2.43 -2.31 12.48
C LYS A 89 -3.50 -3.08 11.70
N LYS A 90 -3.66 -2.78 10.41
CA LYS A 90 -4.59 -3.49 9.52
C LYS A 90 -4.06 -4.79 8.94
N GLY A 91 -2.75 -5.05 9.06
CA GLY A 91 -2.10 -6.20 8.41
C GLY A 91 -1.72 -5.95 6.94
N ASP A 92 -1.88 -4.74 6.43
CA ASP A 92 -1.69 -4.40 5.01
C ASP A 92 -0.21 -4.02 4.68
N LEU A 93 0.72 -4.22 5.62
CA LEU A 93 2.14 -3.85 5.45
C LEU A 93 2.78 -4.56 4.24
N LYS A 94 2.40 -5.82 3.99
CA LYS A 94 2.89 -6.60 2.86
C LYS A 94 2.46 -5.98 1.52
N ASP A 95 1.23 -5.48 1.45
CA ASP A 95 0.67 -4.89 0.24
C ASP A 95 1.35 -3.55 -0.08
N LEU A 96 1.61 -2.73 0.95
CA LEU A 96 2.43 -1.52 0.82
C LEU A 96 3.83 -1.84 0.27
N LYS A 97 4.46 -2.91 0.76
CA LYS A 97 5.77 -3.37 0.27
C LYS A 97 5.71 -3.74 -1.20
N VAL A 98 4.70 -4.50 -1.62
CA VAL A 98 4.51 -4.87 -3.03
C VAL A 98 4.34 -3.64 -3.92
N PHE A 99 3.56 -2.67 -3.47
CA PHE A 99 3.38 -1.40 -4.16
C PHE A 99 4.70 -0.62 -4.34
N TRP A 100 5.46 -0.41 -3.26
CA TRP A 100 6.74 0.29 -3.34
C TRP A 100 7.79 -0.47 -4.14
N ASN A 101 7.86 -1.80 -4.01
CA ASN A 101 8.76 -2.63 -4.81
C ASN A 101 8.44 -2.50 -6.31
N SER A 102 7.17 -2.42 -6.67
CA SER A 102 6.77 -2.22 -8.08
C SER A 102 7.27 -0.87 -8.61
N ILE A 103 7.25 0.18 -7.79
CA ILE A 103 7.77 1.51 -8.15
C ILE A 103 9.29 1.48 -8.34
N ILE A 104 10.01 0.82 -7.43
CA ILE A 104 11.46 0.63 -7.54
C ILE A 104 11.80 -0.07 -8.86
N ASN A 105 11.01 -1.06 -9.26
CA ASN A 105 11.15 -1.78 -10.53
C ASN A 105 10.56 -1.03 -11.74
N GLY A 106 10.32 0.27 -11.65
CA GLY A 106 9.95 1.13 -12.79
C GLY A 106 8.45 1.27 -13.05
N LYS A 107 7.58 0.68 -12.24
CA LYS A 107 6.12 0.86 -12.41
C LYS A 107 5.70 2.26 -11.96
N ILE A 108 5.08 3.01 -12.87
CA ILE A 108 4.55 4.34 -12.58
C ILE A 108 3.19 4.18 -11.86
N PRO A 109 3.02 4.71 -10.63
CA PRO A 109 1.76 4.64 -9.94
C PRO A 109 0.70 5.51 -10.65
N PRO A 110 -0.57 5.08 -10.67
CA PRO A 110 -1.64 5.98 -11.07
C PRO A 110 -1.64 7.19 -10.13
N GLY A 111 -1.86 8.38 -10.69
CA GLY A 111 -1.60 9.70 -10.07
C GLY A 111 -1.83 9.82 -8.58
#